data_AF-A0A077UJP9-F1
#
_entry.id   AF-A0A077UJP9-F1
#
_cell.length_a   1.000
_cell.length_b   1.000
_cell.length_c   1.000
_cell.angle_alpha   90.00
_cell.angle_beta   90.00
_cell.angle_gamma   90.00
#
_symmetry.space_group_name_H-M   'P 1'
#
loop_
_entity.id
_entity.type
_entity.pdbx_description
1 polymer ?
#
loop_
_entity_poly.entity_id
_entity_poly.type
_entity_poly.pdbx_seq_one_letter_code
_entity_poly.pdbx_strand_id
1 'polypeptide(L)'
;MNNREQIEQSVISASAYNGNDTEGLLKEIEDVYKKAQAFDEINEDIIINTLTTDQLQELLQIQKEFDDRIPTLNLRDSKIAYVVEFFEWFNTLETFKNWKKKPGKPLDVQLDELADILAFGLSIANQQGFDEYDRDLFFESFDEEYLIDFPYLRNQEMIYDMISEFGDDDLSSIRRLVLVFKIAEQLYSIDQLIDAYKKKMKRNHERQDGTADAGKGYV
;
A
#
# COMPACT_ATOMS: atom_id res chain seq x y z
N MET A 1 -13.07 -12.02 -36.60
CA MET A 1 -14.22 -12.64 -35.94
C MET A 1 -13.80 -13.02 -34.54
N ASN A 2 -14.30 -12.33 -33.52
CA ASN A 2 -13.97 -12.62 -32.12
C ASN A 2 -14.66 -13.91 -31.64
N ASN A 3 -14.28 -14.41 -30.47
CA ASN A 3 -14.83 -15.68 -29.95
C ASN A 3 -16.36 -15.63 -29.78
N ARG A 4 -16.91 -14.46 -29.41
CA ARG A 4 -18.36 -14.26 -29.29
C ARG A 4 -19.07 -14.40 -30.64
N GLU A 5 -18.58 -13.73 -31.67
CA GLU A 5 -19.11 -13.80 -33.03
C GLU A 5 -19.03 -15.24 -33.58
N GLN A 6 -17.96 -15.98 -33.28
CA GLN A 6 -17.84 -17.39 -33.65
C GLN A 6 -18.91 -18.28 -32.99
N ILE A 7 -19.21 -18.03 -31.71
CA ILE A 7 -20.24 -18.75 -30.96
C ILE A 7 -21.64 -18.42 -31.49
N GLU A 8 -21.95 -17.13 -31.69
CA GLU A 8 -23.24 -16.69 -32.23
C GLU A 8 -23.49 -17.27 -33.63
N GLN A 9 -22.50 -17.25 -34.52
CA GLN A 9 -22.60 -17.87 -35.85
C GLN A 9 -22.77 -19.39 -35.79
N SER A 10 -22.12 -20.05 -34.82
CA SER A 10 -22.27 -21.50 -34.62
C SER A 10 -23.70 -21.84 -34.21
N VAL A 11 -24.31 -21.06 -33.30
CA VAL A 11 -25.71 -21.24 -32.88
C VAL A 11 -26.69 -20.99 -34.02
N ILE A 12 -26.45 -19.97 -34.85
CA ILE A 12 -27.28 -19.67 -36.03
C ILE A 12 -27.20 -20.81 -37.06
N SER A 13 -26.02 -21.42 -37.23
CA SER A 13 -25.80 -22.49 -38.21
C SER A 13 -26.27 -23.88 -37.75
N ALA A 14 -26.56 -24.05 -36.46
CA ALA A 14 -26.92 -25.33 -35.89
C ALA A 14 -28.38 -25.69 -36.24
N SER A 15 -28.58 -26.75 -37.03
CA SER A 15 -29.90 -27.22 -37.45
C SER A 15 -30.81 -27.70 -36.29
N ALA A 16 -30.27 -27.80 -35.08
CA ALA A 16 -30.99 -28.20 -33.88
C ALA A 16 -31.85 -27.08 -33.27
N TYR A 17 -31.58 -25.82 -33.60
CA TYR A 17 -32.33 -24.66 -33.11
C TYR A 17 -33.01 -23.97 -34.30
N ASN A 18 -34.29 -23.63 -34.16
CA ASN A 18 -35.03 -22.95 -35.23
C ASN A 18 -35.76 -21.71 -34.69
N GLY A 19 -35.82 -20.66 -35.52
CA GLY A 19 -36.61 -19.45 -35.26
C GLY A 19 -36.45 -18.94 -33.83
N ASN A 20 -37.52 -19.07 -33.05
CA ASN A 20 -37.61 -18.58 -31.67
C ASN A 20 -36.56 -19.20 -30.73
N ASP A 21 -36.13 -20.45 -30.96
CA ASP A 21 -35.10 -21.10 -30.13
C ASP A 21 -33.73 -20.45 -30.36
N THR A 22 -33.43 -20.09 -31.61
CA THR A 22 -32.20 -19.40 -31.98
C THR A 22 -32.17 -17.98 -31.40
N GLU A 23 -33.29 -17.25 -31.49
CA GLU A 23 -33.41 -15.91 -30.88
C GLU A 23 -33.30 -15.95 -29.35
N GLY A 24 -33.91 -16.95 -28.70
CA GLY A 24 -33.82 -17.17 -27.25
C GLY A 24 -32.38 -17.41 -26.79
N LEU A 25 -31.66 -18.30 -27.47
CA LEU A 25 -30.27 -18.62 -27.13
C LEU A 25 -29.30 -17.46 -27.40
N LEU A 26 -29.49 -16.72 -28.49
CA LEU A 26 -28.68 -15.53 -28.76
C LEU A 26 -28.88 -14.46 -27.68
N LYS A 27 -30.11 -14.30 -27.16
CA LYS A 27 -30.39 -13.40 -26.05
C LYS A 27 -29.75 -13.87 -24.75
N GLU A 28 -29.80 -15.17 -24.43
CA GLU A 28 -29.11 -15.71 -23.25
C GLU A 28 -27.59 -15.49 -23.31
N ILE A 29 -26.99 -15.69 -24.49
CA ILE A 29 -25.56 -15.40 -24.73
C ILE A 29 -25.27 -13.91 -24.51
N GLU A 30 -26.08 -13.02 -25.06
CA GLU A 30 -25.94 -11.58 -24.88
C GLU A 30 -26.02 -11.18 -23.39
N ASP A 31 -26.98 -11.73 -22.64
CA ASP A 31 -27.15 -11.45 -21.22
C ASP A 31 -25.96 -11.95 -20.38
N VAL A 32 -25.36 -13.10 -20.74
CA VAL A 32 -24.13 -13.59 -20.11
C VAL A 32 -22.96 -12.64 -20.36
N TYR A 33 -22.76 -12.18 -21.60
CA TYR A 33 -21.69 -11.23 -21.91
C TYR A 33 -21.86 -9.89 -21.22
N LYS A 34 -23.10 -9.38 -21.10
CA LYS A 34 -23.39 -8.16 -20.31
C LYS A 34 -23.05 -8.33 -18.84
N LYS A 35 -23.36 -9.50 -18.25
CA LYS A 35 -23.01 -9.80 -16.85
C LYS A 35 -21.50 -9.91 -16.66
N ALA A 36 -20.79 -10.55 -17.59
CA ALA A 36 -19.33 -10.65 -17.54
C ALA A 36 -18.68 -9.26 -17.60
N GLN A 37 -19.12 -8.42 -18.54
CA GLN A 37 -18.64 -7.04 -18.64
C GLN A 37 -18.93 -6.23 -17.37
N ALA A 38 -20.14 -6.34 -16.80
CA ALA A 38 -20.47 -5.68 -15.54
C ALA A 38 -19.61 -6.20 -14.38
N PHE A 39 -19.20 -7.47 -14.38
CA PHE A 39 -18.30 -8.03 -13.38
C PHE A 39 -16.87 -7.52 -13.56
N ASP A 40 -16.40 -7.39 -14.80
CA ASP A 40 -15.09 -6.81 -15.12
C ASP A 40 -15.04 -5.33 -14.70
N GLU A 41 -16.10 -4.56 -14.99
CA GLU A 41 -16.26 -3.16 -14.54
C GLU A 41 -16.29 -3.06 -13.01
N ILE A 42 -17.00 -3.97 -12.31
CA ILE A 42 -16.98 -4.03 -10.84
C ILE A 42 -15.59 -4.42 -10.31
N ASN A 43 -14.87 -5.32 -10.99
CA ASN A 43 -13.54 -5.76 -10.57
C ASN A 43 -12.47 -4.66 -10.77
N GLU A 44 -12.63 -3.82 -11.80
CA GLU A 44 -11.81 -2.61 -11.96
C GLU A 44 -12.14 -1.53 -10.92
N ASP A 45 -13.40 -1.45 -10.47
CA ASP A 45 -13.87 -0.49 -9.45
C ASP A 45 -13.67 -0.97 -7.99
N ILE A 46 -13.41 -2.27 -7.76
CA ILE A 46 -12.91 -2.76 -6.47
C ILE A 46 -11.44 -2.38 -6.42
N ILE A 47 -11.14 -1.22 -5.84
CA ILE A 47 -9.81 -0.90 -5.33
C ILE A 47 -9.50 -1.99 -4.30
N ILE A 48 -8.76 -3.01 -4.72
CA ILE A 48 -8.33 -4.08 -3.82
C ILE A 48 -7.30 -3.44 -2.89
N ASN A 49 -7.74 -3.05 -1.69
CA ASN A 49 -6.91 -2.45 -0.64
C ASN A 49 -5.97 -3.51 -0.03
N THR A 50 -5.17 -4.16 -0.89
CA THR A 50 -4.28 -5.27 -0.56
C THR A 50 -2.89 -4.98 -1.08
N LEU A 51 -1.89 -5.44 -0.33
CA LEU A 51 -0.50 -5.47 -0.78
C LEU A 51 -0.20 -6.83 -1.43
N THR A 52 0.42 -6.82 -2.59
CA THR A 52 0.93 -8.03 -3.25
C THR A 52 2.42 -8.23 -2.98
N THR A 53 2.90 -9.46 -3.12
CA THR A 53 4.35 -9.78 -3.00
C THR A 53 5.19 -8.96 -3.97
N ASP A 54 4.73 -8.81 -5.22
CA ASP A 54 5.43 -8.03 -6.25
C ASP A 54 5.52 -6.55 -5.86
N GLN A 55 4.45 -5.96 -5.33
CA GLN A 55 4.48 -4.59 -4.82
C GLN A 55 5.47 -4.44 -3.66
N LEU A 56 5.48 -5.35 -2.68
CA LEU A 56 6.44 -5.30 -1.57
C LEU A 56 7.89 -5.40 -2.07
N GLN A 57 8.16 -6.30 -3.02
CA GLN A 57 9.48 -6.44 -3.64
C GLN A 57 9.89 -5.17 -4.41
N GLU A 58 8.99 -4.56 -5.17
CA GLU A 58 9.23 -3.30 -5.85
C GLU A 58 9.62 -2.19 -4.87
N LEU A 59 8.87 -2.06 -3.76
CA LEU A 59 9.13 -1.07 -2.72
C LEU A 59 10.49 -1.28 -2.05
N LEU A 60 10.84 -2.52 -1.69
CA LEU A 60 12.15 -2.87 -1.15
C LEU A 60 13.27 -2.50 -2.12
N GLN A 61 13.09 -2.77 -3.41
CA GLN A 61 14.06 -2.47 -4.45
C GLN A 61 14.25 -0.95 -4.63
N ILE A 62 13.17 -0.17 -4.69
CA ILE A 62 13.24 1.31 -4.75
C ILE A 62 14.01 1.85 -3.54
N GLN A 63 13.69 1.37 -2.34
CA GLN A 63 14.39 1.83 -1.13
C GLN A 63 15.87 1.46 -1.17
N LYS A 64 16.20 0.24 -1.64
CA LYS A 64 17.58 -0.23 -1.74
C LYS A 64 18.42 0.67 -2.66
N GLU A 65 17.88 1.03 -3.83
CA GLU A 65 18.57 1.89 -4.79
C GLU A 65 18.84 3.30 -4.24
N PHE A 66 17.95 3.81 -3.40
CA PHE A 66 18.18 5.07 -2.70
C PHE A 66 19.24 4.93 -1.60
N ASP A 67 19.10 3.90 -0.76
CA ASP A 67 19.97 3.63 0.38
C ASP A 67 21.42 3.37 -0.03
N ASP A 68 21.65 2.71 -1.17
CA ASP A 68 22.98 2.47 -1.74
C ASP A 68 23.74 3.78 -2.05
N ARG A 69 23.05 4.92 -2.09
CA ARG A 69 23.63 6.27 -2.28
C ARG A 69 23.98 6.98 -0.97
N ILE A 70 23.67 6.39 0.19
CA ILE A 70 23.89 7.00 1.50
C ILE A 70 25.08 6.31 2.20
N PRO A 71 26.31 6.86 2.08
CA PRO A 71 27.51 6.20 2.59
C PRO A 71 27.56 6.05 4.12
N THR A 72 26.74 6.81 4.85
CA THR A 72 26.66 6.80 6.32
C THR A 72 25.47 6.02 6.86
N LEU A 73 24.74 5.30 5.99
CA LEU A 73 23.58 4.51 6.37
C LEU A 73 23.93 3.55 7.50
N ASN A 74 23.13 3.53 8.56
CA ASN A 74 23.29 2.58 9.65
C ASN A 74 21.94 2.26 10.31
N LEU A 75 21.85 1.02 10.80
CA LEU A 75 20.60 0.45 11.29
C LEU A 75 20.04 1.20 12.50
N ARG A 76 20.91 1.70 13.37
CA ARG A 76 20.51 2.41 14.58
C ARG A 76 19.81 3.72 14.24
N ASP A 77 20.39 4.50 13.35
CA ASP A 77 19.81 5.78 12.95
C ASP A 77 18.50 5.57 12.18
N SER A 78 18.41 4.54 11.33
CA SER A 78 17.16 4.17 10.66
C SER A 78 16.05 3.75 11.64
N LYS A 79 16.38 2.97 12.68
CA LYS A 79 15.42 2.60 13.75
C LYS A 79 14.91 3.83 14.50
N ILE A 80 15.79 4.79 14.81
CA ILE A 80 15.41 6.05 15.45
C ILE A 80 14.51 6.86 14.52
N ALA A 81 14.90 7.02 13.26
CA ALA A 81 14.14 7.76 12.27
C ALA A 81 12.73 7.19 12.09
N TYR A 82 12.59 5.86 11.98
CA TYR A 82 11.28 5.20 11.92
C TYR A 82 10.34 5.65 13.06
N VAL A 83 10.85 5.73 14.29
CA VAL A 83 10.05 6.16 15.46
C VAL A 83 9.74 7.65 15.39
N VAL A 84 10.71 8.49 15.01
CA VAL A 84 10.49 9.94 14.84
C VAL A 84 9.37 10.19 13.82
N GLU A 85 9.48 9.59 12.63
CA GLU A 85 8.50 9.75 11.57
C GLU A 85 7.12 9.21 11.97
N PHE A 86 7.07 8.16 12.80
CA PHE A 86 5.80 7.70 13.38
C PHE A 86 5.08 8.81 14.16
N PHE A 87 5.82 9.53 15.01
CA PHE A 87 5.25 10.64 15.78
C PHE A 87 4.96 11.87 14.91
N GLU A 88 5.72 12.11 13.85
CA GLU A 88 5.44 13.18 12.88
C GLU A 88 4.11 12.91 12.17
N TRP A 89 3.92 11.70 11.64
CA TRP A 89 2.65 11.24 11.07
C TRP A 89 1.51 11.32 12.09
N PHE A 90 1.66 10.78 13.30
CA PHE A 90 0.61 10.84 14.32
C PHE A 90 0.20 12.28 14.63
N ASN A 91 1.17 13.19 14.67
CA ASN A 91 0.92 14.62 14.86
C ASN A 91 0.15 15.27 13.70
N THR A 92 0.10 14.66 12.51
CA THR A 92 -0.77 15.09 11.40
C THR A 92 -2.23 14.71 11.56
N LEU A 93 -2.52 13.63 12.31
CA LEU A 93 -3.91 13.24 12.62
C LEU A 93 -4.58 14.24 13.55
N GLU A 94 -3.79 14.87 14.43
CA GLU A 94 -4.21 15.89 15.40
C GLU A 94 -5.34 15.44 16.34
N THR A 95 -5.48 14.13 16.58
CA THR A 95 -6.52 13.53 17.44
C THR A 95 -6.48 14.04 18.88
N PHE A 96 -5.31 14.46 19.36
CA PHE A 96 -5.11 15.04 20.69
C PHE A 96 -5.27 16.57 20.74
N LYS A 97 -5.35 17.27 19.60
CA LYS A 97 -5.36 18.74 19.54
C LYS A 97 -6.77 19.31 19.73
N ASN A 98 -7.33 19.15 20.93
CA ASN A 98 -8.69 19.59 21.28
C ASN A 98 -8.94 21.10 21.13
N TRP A 99 -7.89 21.93 21.05
CA TRP A 99 -7.98 23.37 20.81
C TRP A 99 -8.16 23.75 19.34
N LYS A 100 -8.12 22.79 18.40
CA LYS A 100 -8.35 23.03 16.98
C LYS A 100 -9.81 22.86 16.59
N LYS A 101 -10.33 23.80 15.81
CA LYS A 101 -11.71 23.75 15.26
C LYS A 101 -11.91 22.64 14.21
N LYS A 102 -10.86 22.33 13.45
CA LYS A 102 -10.83 21.27 12.43
C LYS A 102 -9.49 20.53 12.56
N PRO A 103 -9.40 19.54 13.46
CA PRO A 103 -8.20 18.72 13.59
C PRO A 103 -8.02 17.84 12.36
N GLY A 104 -6.76 17.53 12.06
CA GLY A 104 -6.35 16.71 10.92
C GLY A 104 -5.75 17.59 9.83
N LYS A 105 -4.53 17.27 9.42
CA LYS A 105 -3.89 17.87 8.25
C LYS A 105 -4.59 17.41 6.97
N PRO A 106 -4.39 18.10 5.83
CA PRO A 106 -4.79 17.58 4.52
C PRO A 106 -4.29 16.15 4.28
N LEU A 107 -5.08 15.34 3.55
CA LEU A 107 -4.81 13.92 3.31
C LEU A 107 -3.43 13.68 2.70
N ASP A 108 -3.03 14.49 1.73
CA ASP A 108 -1.73 14.42 1.07
C ASP A 108 -0.57 14.67 2.04
N VAL A 109 -0.74 15.54 3.03
CA VAL A 109 0.25 15.77 4.08
C VAL A 109 0.34 14.55 4.99
N GLN A 110 -0.79 13.97 5.40
CA GLN A 110 -0.76 12.77 6.25
C GLN A 110 -0.10 11.58 5.55
N LEU A 111 -0.40 11.37 4.26
CA LEU A 111 0.20 10.31 3.45
C LEU A 111 1.69 10.56 3.18
N ASP A 112 2.13 11.82 3.05
CA ASP A 112 3.56 12.13 2.91
C ASP A 112 4.33 11.71 4.16
N GLU A 113 3.84 12.02 5.38
CA GLU A 113 4.50 11.56 6.61
C GLU A 113 4.40 10.03 6.78
N LEU A 114 3.28 9.40 6.41
CA LEU A 114 3.15 7.95 6.46
C LEU A 114 4.15 7.25 5.52
N ALA A 115 4.42 7.86 4.38
CA ALA A 115 5.43 7.40 3.44
C ALA A 115 6.86 7.55 3.98
N ASP A 116 7.15 8.47 4.92
CA ASP A 116 8.46 8.54 5.59
C ASP A 116 8.65 7.34 6.53
N ILE A 117 7.60 6.96 7.28
CA ILE A 117 7.61 5.74 8.09
C ILE A 117 7.88 4.52 7.20
N LEU A 118 7.17 4.40 6.07
CA LEU A 118 7.37 3.29 5.13
C LEU A 118 8.80 3.24 4.60
N ALA A 119 9.37 4.40 4.22
CA ALA A 119 10.74 4.48 3.71
C ALA A 119 11.76 3.93 4.72
N PHE A 120 11.67 4.33 5.99
CA PHE A 120 12.57 3.80 7.02
C PHE A 120 12.26 2.34 7.37
N GLY A 121 11.00 1.90 7.32
CA GLY A 121 10.63 0.50 7.51
C GLY A 121 11.27 -0.41 6.48
N LEU A 122 11.18 -0.04 5.20
CA LEU A 122 11.83 -0.74 4.07
C LEU A 122 13.36 -0.68 4.18
N SER A 123 13.92 0.45 4.62
CA SER A 123 15.37 0.60 4.80
C SER A 123 15.90 -0.33 5.90
N ILE A 124 15.19 -0.43 7.03
CA ILE A 124 15.53 -1.36 8.12
C ILE A 124 15.45 -2.80 7.63
N ALA A 125 14.40 -3.17 6.90
CA ALA A 125 14.25 -4.49 6.31
C ALA A 125 15.43 -4.84 5.39
N ASN A 126 15.78 -3.95 4.46
CA ASN A 126 16.92 -4.12 3.56
C ASN A 126 18.26 -4.27 4.32
N GLN A 127 18.50 -3.47 5.35
CA GLN A 127 19.72 -3.53 6.16
C GLN A 127 19.84 -4.83 6.97
N GLN A 128 18.71 -5.46 7.32
CA GLN A 128 18.68 -6.74 8.05
C GLN A 128 18.66 -7.96 7.14
N GLY A 129 18.49 -7.78 5.82
CA GLY A 129 18.49 -8.86 4.84
C GLY A 129 17.13 -9.54 4.69
N PHE A 130 16.11 -8.80 4.25
CA PHE A 130 14.74 -9.26 4.07
C PHE A 130 14.59 -10.24 2.88
N ASP A 131 14.56 -11.54 3.18
CA ASP A 131 14.55 -12.59 2.16
C ASP A 131 13.13 -13.12 1.83
N GLU A 132 13.04 -14.29 1.19
CA GLU A 132 11.76 -14.93 0.85
C GLU A 132 11.00 -15.40 2.08
N TYR A 133 11.70 -15.96 3.05
CA TYR A 133 11.09 -16.40 4.30
C TYR A 133 10.53 -15.21 5.09
N ASP A 134 11.25 -14.09 5.13
CA ASP A 134 10.76 -12.88 5.79
C ASP A 134 9.52 -12.28 5.10
N ARG A 135 9.45 -12.36 3.76
CA ARG A 135 8.27 -11.93 3.00
C ARG A 135 7.05 -12.77 3.30
N ASP A 136 7.20 -14.09 3.30
CA ASP A 136 6.10 -15.00 3.62
C ASP A 136 5.60 -14.76 5.05
N LEU A 137 6.53 -14.68 6.00
CA LEU A 137 6.20 -14.39 7.40
C LEU A 137 5.56 -13.00 7.57
N PHE A 138 5.95 -12.02 6.76
CA PHE A 138 5.30 -10.71 6.75
C PHE A 138 3.83 -10.80 6.33
N PHE A 139 3.51 -11.52 5.24
CA PHE A 139 2.12 -11.65 4.79
C PHE A 139 1.29 -12.46 5.79
N GLU A 140 1.83 -13.54 6.35
CA GLU A 140 1.19 -14.28 7.44
C GLU A 140 0.89 -13.36 8.64
N SER A 141 1.89 -12.58 9.08
CA SER A 141 1.74 -11.64 10.20
C SER A 141 0.76 -10.50 9.87
N PHE A 142 0.72 -10.05 8.63
CA PHE A 142 -0.19 -9.00 8.17
C PHE A 142 -1.64 -9.49 8.15
N ASP A 143 -1.88 -10.72 7.71
CA ASP A 143 -3.21 -11.33 7.68
C ASP A 143 -3.71 -11.71 9.08
N GLU A 144 -2.81 -12.07 10.00
CA GLU A 144 -3.12 -12.39 11.40
C GLU A 144 -3.20 -11.17 12.32
N GLU A 145 -2.88 -9.97 11.83
CA GLU A 145 -2.87 -8.76 12.65
C GLU A 145 -4.27 -8.13 12.75
N TYR A 146 -4.85 -8.20 13.96
CA TYR A 146 -6.19 -7.69 14.27
C TYR A 146 -6.21 -6.62 15.36
N LEU A 147 -5.09 -6.34 16.04
CA LEU A 147 -5.03 -5.33 17.10
C LEU A 147 -4.98 -3.92 16.53
N ILE A 148 -4.26 -3.74 15.43
CA ILE A 148 -4.14 -2.46 14.74
C ILE A 148 -5.36 -2.26 13.83
N ASP A 149 -6.50 -1.95 14.44
CA ASP A 149 -7.76 -1.67 13.74
C ASP A 149 -8.14 -0.17 13.80
N PHE A 150 -9.15 0.21 13.03
CA PHE A 150 -9.62 1.60 13.00
C PHE A 150 -9.99 2.17 14.39
N PRO A 151 -10.77 1.47 15.25
CA PRO A 151 -11.01 1.88 16.63
C PRO A 151 -9.73 2.11 17.44
N TYR A 152 -8.78 1.18 17.40
CA TYR A 152 -7.51 1.25 18.12
C TYR A 152 -6.71 2.47 17.71
N LEU A 153 -6.53 2.70 16.40
CA LEU A 153 -5.77 3.83 15.86
C LEU A 153 -6.39 5.21 16.20
N ARG A 154 -7.67 5.24 16.57
CA ARG A 154 -8.38 6.46 17.02
C ARG A 154 -8.35 6.65 18.53
N ASN A 155 -7.89 5.64 19.28
CA ASN A 155 -7.73 5.69 20.72
C ASN A 155 -6.39 6.35 21.08
N GLN A 156 -6.38 7.24 22.07
CA GLN A 156 -5.15 7.90 22.53
C GLN A 156 -4.20 6.93 23.24
N GLU A 157 -4.72 5.85 23.83
CA GLU A 157 -3.91 4.80 24.47
C GLU A 157 -2.99 4.08 23.47
N MET A 158 -3.31 4.10 22.17
CA MET A 158 -2.43 3.57 21.12
C MET A 158 -1.02 4.15 21.22
N ILE A 159 -0.89 5.44 21.59
CA ILE A 159 0.43 6.05 21.74
C ILE A 159 1.23 5.45 22.89
N TYR A 160 0.58 5.11 24.00
CA TYR A 160 1.25 4.46 25.12
C TYR A 160 1.79 3.09 24.72
N ASP A 161 0.96 2.29 24.04
CA ASP A 161 1.33 0.97 23.54
C ASP A 161 2.48 1.05 22.52
N MET A 162 2.38 1.98 21.56
CA MET A 162 3.42 2.18 20.54
C MET A 162 4.76 2.63 21.14
N ILE A 163 4.75 3.49 22.17
CA ILE A 163 5.97 3.85 22.89
C ILE A 163 6.61 2.62 23.54
N SER A 164 5.79 1.77 24.17
CA SER A 164 6.28 0.53 24.78
C SER A 164 6.87 -0.41 23.72
N GLU A 165 6.19 -0.56 22.59
CA GLU A 165 6.62 -1.42 21.49
C GLU A 165 7.89 -0.91 20.82
N PHE A 166 8.01 0.40 20.58
CA PHE A 166 9.24 1.01 20.04
C PHE A 166 10.41 1.04 21.01
N GLY A 167 10.14 0.92 22.31
CA GLY A 167 11.17 0.75 23.35
C GLY A 167 11.80 -0.65 23.34
N ASP A 168 11.23 -1.60 22.61
CA ASP A 168 11.80 -2.93 22.42
C ASP A 168 12.87 -2.90 21.31
N ASP A 169 14.13 -3.12 21.71
CA ASP A 169 15.26 -3.17 20.77
C ASP A 169 15.12 -4.31 19.74
N ASP A 170 14.38 -5.37 20.10
CA ASP A 170 14.15 -6.57 19.28
C ASP A 170 12.94 -6.42 18.33
N LEU A 171 12.26 -5.27 18.32
CA LEU A 171 11.17 -5.00 17.40
C LEU A 171 11.62 -5.15 15.93
N SER A 172 11.08 -6.18 15.28
CA SER A 172 11.52 -6.69 13.98
C SER A 172 11.17 -5.77 12.81
N SER A 173 11.91 -5.88 11.70
CA SER A 173 11.57 -5.24 10.42
C SER A 173 10.17 -5.63 9.93
N ILE A 174 9.80 -6.92 10.07
CA ILE A 174 8.47 -7.43 9.73
C ILE A 174 7.39 -6.68 10.50
N ARG A 175 7.51 -6.57 11.82
CA ARG A 175 6.50 -5.89 12.63
C ARG A 175 6.38 -4.41 12.29
N ARG A 176 7.49 -3.74 11.95
CA ARG A 176 7.50 -2.35 11.46
C ARG A 176 6.74 -2.21 10.14
N LEU A 177 6.98 -3.11 9.20
CA LEU A 177 6.25 -3.11 7.93
C LEU A 177 4.74 -3.40 8.16
N VAL A 178 4.41 -4.37 9.02
CA VAL A 178 3.00 -4.67 9.37
C VAL A 178 2.31 -3.43 9.94
N LEU A 179 2.97 -2.72 10.88
CA LEU A 179 2.44 -1.49 11.48
C LEU A 179 2.06 -0.45 10.43
N VAL A 180 2.98 -0.10 9.52
CA VAL A 180 2.74 0.95 8.53
C VAL A 180 1.68 0.55 7.50
N PHE A 181 1.66 -0.70 7.05
CA PHE A 181 0.66 -1.18 6.10
C PHE A 181 -0.72 -1.34 6.74
N LYS A 182 -0.82 -1.73 8.02
CA LYS A 182 -2.09 -1.75 8.75
C LYS A 182 -2.64 -0.36 8.97
N ILE A 183 -1.80 0.62 9.27
CA ILE A 183 -2.23 2.03 9.32
C ILE A 183 -2.81 2.46 7.96
N ALA A 184 -2.15 2.13 6.85
CA ALA A 184 -2.65 2.42 5.51
C ALA A 184 -3.97 1.70 5.21
N GLU A 185 -4.06 0.40 5.49
CA GLU A 185 -5.25 -0.41 5.28
C GLU A 185 -6.46 0.15 6.05
N GLN A 186 -6.26 0.58 7.30
CA GLN A 186 -7.34 0.93 8.21
C GLN A 186 -7.75 2.41 8.16
N LEU A 187 -6.82 3.34 7.94
CA LEU A 187 -7.09 4.78 7.93
C LEU A 187 -7.12 5.41 6.53
N TYR A 188 -6.55 4.74 5.53
CA TYR A 188 -6.35 5.24 4.18
C TYR A 188 -6.65 4.13 3.16
N SER A 189 -5.73 3.92 2.20
CA SER A 189 -5.58 2.69 1.43
C SER A 189 -4.09 2.42 1.20
N ILE A 190 -3.76 1.15 0.97
CA ILE A 190 -2.41 0.69 0.62
C ILE A 190 -1.94 1.38 -0.67
N ASP A 191 -2.80 1.50 -1.67
CA ASP A 191 -2.47 2.19 -2.93
C ASP A 191 -2.11 3.66 -2.71
N GLN A 192 -2.86 4.38 -1.86
CA GLN A 192 -2.53 5.76 -1.51
C GLN A 192 -1.18 5.90 -0.82
N LEU A 193 -0.82 4.95 0.06
CA LEU A 193 0.50 4.91 0.69
C LEU A 193 1.59 4.65 -0.35
N ILE A 194 1.41 3.66 -1.22
CA ILE A 194 2.37 3.31 -2.28
C ILE A 194 2.61 4.51 -3.20
N ASP A 195 1.54 5.18 -3.64
CA ASP A 195 1.63 6.38 -4.49
C ASP A 195 2.38 7.52 -3.80
N ALA A 196 2.08 7.79 -2.53
CA ALA A 196 2.77 8.81 -1.75
C ALA A 196 4.25 8.48 -1.59
N TYR A 197 4.58 7.22 -1.29
CA TYR A 197 5.95 6.72 -1.19
C TYR A 197 6.72 6.86 -2.50
N LYS A 198 6.17 6.37 -3.63
CA LYS A 198 6.84 6.49 -4.93
C LYS A 198 7.08 7.95 -5.31
N LYS A 199 6.12 8.84 -5.05
CA LYS A 199 6.28 10.29 -5.26
C LYS A 199 7.36 10.90 -4.37
N LYS A 200 7.45 10.47 -3.11
CA LYS A 200 8.47 10.90 -2.18
C LYS A 200 9.86 10.43 -2.60
N MET A 201 10.01 9.15 -2.93
CA MET A 201 11.29 8.59 -3.36
C MET A 201 11.80 9.26 -4.62
N LYS A 202 10.93 9.54 -5.60
CA LYS A 202 11.31 10.34 -6.76
C LYS A 202 11.94 11.68 -6.36
N ARG A 203 11.29 12.44 -5.46
CA ARG A 203 11.84 13.71 -4.94
C ARG A 203 13.16 13.50 -4.19
N ASN A 204 13.29 12.42 -3.43
CA ASN A 204 14.51 12.13 -2.68
C ASN A 204 15.69 11.76 -3.61
N HIS A 205 15.46 11.02 -4.69
CA HIS A 205 16.47 10.82 -5.73
C HIS A 205 16.87 12.14 -6.39
N GLU A 206 15.90 12.99 -6.75
CA GLU A 206 16.15 14.32 -7.32
C GLU A 206 16.99 15.20 -6.37
N ARG A 207 16.78 15.10 -5.05
CA ARG A 207 17.58 15.77 -4.01
C ARG A 207 19.02 15.28 -3.97
N GLN A 208 19.22 13.96 -4.00
CA GLN A 208 20.56 13.38 -4.02
C GLN A 208 21.30 13.59 -5.35
N ASP A 209 20.57 13.89 -6.43
CA ASP A 209 21.15 14.31 -7.72
C ASP A 209 21.51 15.81 -7.72
N GLY A 210 21.21 16.55 -6.65
CA GLY A 210 21.37 18.01 -6.58
C GLY A 210 20.40 18.79 -7.47
N THR A 211 19.36 18.14 -8.00
CA THR A 211 18.38 18.74 -8.93
C THR A 211 17.13 19.27 -8.24
N ALA A 212 16.89 18.87 -6.99
CA ALA A 212 15.86 19.42 -6.10
C ALA A 212 16.48 19.90 -4.78
N ASP A 213 15.89 20.95 -4.17
CA ASP A 213 16.32 21.52 -2.88
C ASP A 213 17.82 21.89 -2.80
N ALA A 214 18.41 22.32 -3.92
CA ALA A 214 19.81 22.75 -4.01
C ALA A 214 20.14 23.79 -2.92
N GLY A 215 21.13 23.48 -2.06
CA GLY A 215 21.57 24.34 -0.96
C GLY A 215 21.10 23.95 0.45
N LYS A 216 20.32 22.87 0.60
CA LYS A 216 19.90 22.35 1.93
C LYS A 216 20.85 21.30 2.55
N GLY A 217 22.01 21.03 1.93
CA GLY A 217 23.01 20.11 2.48
C GLY A 217 22.73 18.62 2.24
N TYR A 218 21.83 18.30 1.30
CA TYR A 218 21.84 16.97 0.64
C TYR A 218 23.14 16.84 -0.18
N VAL A 219 23.63 15.61 -0.35
CA VAL A 219 25.00 15.29 -0.83
C VAL A 219 25.37 16.04 -2.10
#